data_AF-A0A562UEU7-F1
#
_entry.id   AF-A0A562UEU7-F1
#
_cell.length_a   1.000
_cell.length_b   1.000
_cell.length_c   1.000
_cell.angle_alpha   90.00
_cell.angle_beta   90.00
_cell.angle_gamma   90.00
#
_symmetry.space_group_name_H-M   'P 1'
#
loop_
_entity.id
_entity.type
_entity.pdbx_description
1 polymer ?
#
loop_
_entity_poly.entity_id
_entity_poly.type
_entity_poly.pdbx_seq_one_letter_code
_entity_poly.pdbx_strand_id
1 'polypeptide(L)'
;MKSITITDDLQLVVENCDNKARLIVYKDGVENVCRKEGFGKLQRFITSDEKTMFGGRLRLHKNMEGIAIEIKGKIEGVIKAEDFLKLLSDAI
;
A
#
# COMPACT_ATOMS: atom_id res chain seq x y z
N MET A 1 -2.81 -10.21 9.86
CA MET A 1 -2.78 -8.74 9.67
C MET A 1 -1.36 -8.27 9.92
N LYS A 2 -0.77 -7.55 8.96
CA LYS A 2 0.58 -6.99 9.07
C LYS A 2 0.53 -5.51 8.71
N SER A 3 1.37 -4.70 9.33
CA SER A 3 1.32 -3.24 9.17
C SER A 3 2.71 -2.63 8.99
N ILE A 4 2.72 -1.45 8.39
CA ILE A 4 3.86 -0.54 8.33
C ILE A 4 3.38 0.89 8.57
N THR A 5 4.19 1.66 9.31
CA THR A 5 3.95 3.09 9.53
C THR A 5 4.34 3.87 8.28
N ILE A 6 3.44 4.75 7.80
CA ILE A 6 3.71 5.69 6.72
C ILE A 6 4.20 7.03 7.31
N THR A 7 3.48 7.55 8.30
CA THR A 7 3.76 8.74 9.11
C THR A 7 3.27 8.49 10.53
N ASP A 8 3.52 9.41 11.47
CA ASP A 8 3.08 9.26 12.87
C ASP A 8 1.58 8.98 13.03
N ASP A 9 0.75 9.53 12.14
CA ASP A 9 -0.71 9.38 12.15
C ASP A 9 -1.24 8.37 11.13
N LEU A 10 -0.40 7.83 10.24
CA LEU A 10 -0.83 6.94 9.15
C LEU A 10 -0.13 5.60 9.16
N GLN A 11 -0.92 4.53 9.00
CA GLN A 11 -0.42 3.17 8.88
C GLN A 11 -1.04 2.46 7.69
N LEU A 12 -0.21 1.78 6.91
CA LEU A 12 -0.66 0.83 5.89
C LEU A 12 -0.73 -0.57 6.49
N VAL A 13 -1.89 -1.20 6.36
CA VAL A 13 -2.16 -2.56 6.80
C VAL A 13 -2.48 -3.42 5.59
N VAL A 14 -1.97 -4.65 5.61
CA VAL A 14 -2.31 -5.68 4.63
C VAL A 14 -2.89 -6.89 5.35
N GLU A 15 -4.01 -7.37 4.83
CA GLU A 15 -4.64 -8.61 5.24
C GLU A 15 -5.07 -9.44 4.04
N ASN A 16 -5.03 -10.77 4.18
CA ASN A 16 -5.61 -11.69 3.22
C ASN A 16 -7.13 -11.63 3.32
N CYS A 17 -7.79 -11.34 2.21
CA CYS A 17 -9.24 -11.29 2.09
C CYS A 17 -9.64 -11.91 0.75
N ASP A 18 -10.25 -13.09 0.78
CA ASP A 18 -10.69 -13.84 -0.40
C ASP A 18 -9.53 -14.15 -1.39
N ASN A 19 -8.37 -14.58 -0.87
CA ASN A 19 -7.13 -14.82 -1.62
C ASN A 19 -6.57 -13.58 -2.33
N LYS A 20 -6.98 -12.39 -1.88
CA LYS A 20 -6.48 -11.10 -2.35
C LYS A 20 -5.93 -10.31 -1.17
N ALA A 21 -5.01 -9.39 -1.45
CA ALA A 21 -4.56 -8.43 -0.47
C ALA A 21 -5.62 -7.34 -0.33
N ARG A 22 -6.14 -7.14 0.88
CA ARG A 22 -6.85 -5.91 1.25
C ARG A 22 -5.84 -4.96 1.87
N LEU A 23 -5.51 -3.92 1.12
CA LEU A 23 -4.71 -2.78 1.57
C LEU A 23 -5.65 -1.83 2.32
N ILE A 24 -5.29 -1.45 3.54
CA ILE A 24 -6.06 -0.54 4.38
C ILE A 24 -5.11 0.53 4.89
N VAL A 25 -5.46 1.80 4.68
CA VAL A 25 -4.76 2.89 5.36
C VAL A 25 -5.60 3.32 6.56
N TYR A 26 -5.01 3.19 7.74
CA TYR A 26 -5.54 3.75 8.98
C TYR A 26 -4.99 5.17 9.16
N LYS A 27 -5.84 6.06 9.64
CA LYS A 27 -5.48 7.40 10.13
C LYS A 27 -5.98 7.53 11.56
N ASP A 28 -5.10 7.84 12.50
CA ASP A 28 -5.45 7.96 13.93
C ASP A 28 -6.19 6.72 14.47
N GLY A 29 -5.78 5.53 14.04
CA GLY A 29 -6.39 4.26 14.43
C GLY A 29 -7.73 3.93 13.76
N VAL A 30 -8.24 4.78 12.86
CA VAL A 30 -9.50 4.57 12.13
C VAL A 30 -9.24 4.26 10.66
N GLU A 31 -9.96 3.29 10.09
CA GLU A 31 -9.88 2.97 8.66
C GLU A 31 -10.27 4.20 7.83
N ASN A 32 -9.32 4.75 7.06
CA ASN A 32 -9.52 5.94 6.25
C ASN A 32 -9.85 5.57 4.79
N VAL A 33 -9.08 4.65 4.21
CA VAL A 33 -9.31 4.11 2.85
C VAL A 33 -8.88 2.65 2.76
N CYS A 34 -9.53 1.87 1.90
CA CYS A 34 -9.08 0.51 1.59
C CYS A 34 -9.21 0.17 0.10
N ARG A 35 -8.42 -0.82 -0.34
CA ARG A 35 -8.43 -1.35 -1.70
C ARG A 35 -8.09 -2.84 -1.69
N LYS A 36 -8.88 -3.65 -2.39
CA LYS A 36 -8.57 -5.07 -2.64
C LYS A 36 -7.84 -5.22 -3.97
N GLU A 37 -6.80 -6.03 -4.00
CA GLU A 37 -6.06 -6.38 -5.22
C GLU A 37 -5.33 -7.73 -5.09
N GLY A 38 -5.04 -8.40 -6.20
CA GLY A 38 -4.29 -9.67 -6.16
C GLY A 38 -2.84 -9.48 -5.69
N PHE A 39 -2.37 -10.36 -4.80
CA PHE A 39 -0.98 -10.35 -4.30
C PHE A 39 0.05 -10.35 -5.43
N GLY A 40 -0.09 -11.25 -6.41
CA GLY A 40 0.83 -11.31 -7.56
C GLY A 40 0.83 -10.04 -8.41
N LYS A 41 -0.29 -9.32 -8.49
CA LYS A 41 -0.36 -8.04 -9.22
C LYS A 41 0.34 -6.92 -8.45
N LEU A 42 0.21 -6.90 -7.12
CA LEU A 42 0.94 -5.97 -6.25
C LEU A 42 2.45 -6.23 -6.29
N GLN A 43 2.88 -7.49 -6.21
CA GLN A 43 4.29 -7.87 -6.33
C GLN A 43 4.85 -7.49 -7.71
N ARG A 44 4.10 -7.74 -8.78
CA ARG A 44 4.48 -7.32 -10.14
C ARG A 44 4.53 -5.80 -10.30
N PHE A 45 3.63 -5.06 -9.65
CA PHE A 45 3.71 -3.60 -9.65
C PHE A 45 5.04 -3.13 -9.05
N ILE A 46 5.51 -3.73 -7.96
CA ILE A 46 6.78 -3.35 -7.33
C ILE A 46 7.97 -3.57 -8.28
N THR A 47 7.99 -4.69 -9.01
CA THR A 47 9.15 -5.09 -9.85
C THR A 47 9.10 -4.62 -11.31
N SER A 48 7.95 -4.13 -11.78
CA SER A 48 7.80 -3.64 -13.16
C SER A 48 8.21 -2.18 -13.35
N ASP A 49 8.08 -1.66 -14.58
CA ASP A 49 8.26 -0.23 -14.88
C ASP A 49 6.98 0.61 -14.62
N GLU A 50 5.87 -0.02 -14.25
CA GLU A 50 4.59 0.66 -14.01
C GLU A 50 4.74 1.70 -12.91
N LYS A 51 4.65 3.00 -13.21
CA LYS A 51 4.94 4.06 -12.23
C LYS A 51 3.85 4.24 -11.18
N THR A 52 2.60 3.91 -11.51
CA THR A 52 1.45 4.16 -10.63
C THR A 52 0.49 3.00 -10.63
N MET A 53 -0.08 2.67 -9.47
CA MET A 53 -1.12 1.66 -9.36
C MET A 53 -2.36 2.25 -8.69
N PHE A 54 -3.53 1.78 -9.14
CA PHE A 54 -4.85 2.23 -8.74
C PHE A 54 -5.22 3.67 -9.20
N GLY A 55 -6.41 4.09 -8.78
CA GLY A 55 -6.93 5.43 -8.94
C GLY A 55 -8.02 5.69 -7.91
N GLY A 56 -8.52 6.92 -7.87
CA GLY A 56 -9.54 7.32 -6.90
C GLY A 56 -8.95 7.59 -5.52
N ARG A 57 -9.46 6.91 -4.48
CA ARG A 57 -9.18 7.28 -3.08
C ARG A 57 -7.82 6.82 -2.54
N LEU A 58 -7.27 5.74 -3.08
CA LEU A 58 -5.93 5.22 -2.76
C LEU A 58 -5.20 4.98 -4.07
N ARG A 59 -4.02 5.58 -4.21
CA ARG A 59 -3.12 5.36 -5.35
C ARG A 59 -1.69 5.20 -4.84
N LEU A 60 -0.94 4.34 -5.50
CA LEU A 60 0.48 4.09 -5.20
C LEU A 60 1.33 4.69 -6.32
N HIS A 61 2.43 5.34 -5.99
CA HIS A 61 3.37 5.89 -6.98
C HIS A 61 4.78 5.44 -6.65
N LYS A 62 5.47 4.83 -7.60
CA LYS A 62 6.92 4.61 -7.47
C LYS A 62 7.68 5.89 -7.78
N ASN A 63 8.58 6.25 -6.87
CA ASN A 63 9.53 7.33 -7.04
C ASN A 63 10.94 6.85 -6.66
N MET A 64 11.93 7.76 -6.61
CA MET A 64 13.31 7.40 -6.26
C MET A 64 13.48 6.97 -4.79
N GLU A 65 12.56 7.36 -3.92
CA GLU A 65 12.60 7.10 -2.48
C GLU A 65 11.85 5.81 -2.10
N GLY A 66 10.96 5.32 -2.97
CA GLY A 66 10.17 4.11 -2.74
C GLY A 66 8.79 4.20 -3.38
N ILE A 67 7.77 3.87 -2.58
CA ILE A 67 6.36 3.88 -2.97
C ILE A 67 5.65 4.95 -2.16
N ALA A 68 5.31 6.05 -2.83
CA ALA A 68 4.49 7.11 -2.28
C ALA A 68 3.02 6.68 -2.23
N ILE A 69 2.39 6.93 -1.09
CA ILE A 69 0.99 6.62 -0.81
C ILE A 69 0.17 7.90 -1.03
N GLU A 70 -0.62 7.92 -2.10
CA GLU A 70 -1.57 8.98 -2.40
C GLU A 70 -2.95 8.63 -1.84
N ILE A 71 -3.51 9.51 -1.01
CA ILE A 71 -4.86 9.39 -0.46
C ILE A 71 -5.66 10.60 -0.92
N LYS A 72 -6.78 10.37 -1.61
CA LYS A 72 -7.71 11.41 -2.08
C LYS A 72 -7.00 12.57 -2.81
N GLY A 73 -5.99 12.27 -3.65
CA GLY A 73 -5.27 13.27 -4.44
C GLY A 73 -4.03 13.89 -3.77
N LYS A 74 -3.71 13.51 -2.53
CA LYS A 74 -2.56 14.04 -1.78
C LYS A 74 -1.57 12.92 -1.44
N ILE A 75 -0.28 13.15 -1.70
CA ILE A 75 0.78 12.27 -1.21
C ILE A 75 0.90 12.49 0.30
N GLU A 76 0.66 11.42 1.07
CA GLU A 76 0.69 11.49 2.54
C GLU A 76 1.99 10.91 3.12
N GLY A 77 2.72 10.10 2.37
CA GLY A 77 4.05 9.64 2.76
C GLY A 77 4.62 8.60 1.80
N VAL A 78 5.81 8.10 2.13
CA VAL A 78 6.56 7.17 1.29
C VAL A 78 7.02 6.00 2.15
N ILE A 79 6.81 4.78 1.65
CA ILE A 79 7.38 3.55 2.24
C ILE A 79 8.38 2.95 1.28
N LYS A 80 9.36 2.21 1.78
CA LYS A 80 10.31 1.53 0.89
C LYS A 80 9.62 0.39 0.14
N ALA A 81 10.06 0.16 -1.09
CA ALA A 81 9.56 -0.95 -1.91
C ALA A 81 9.84 -2.33 -1.27
N GLU A 82 11.00 -2.49 -0.64
CA GLU A 82 11.40 -3.71 0.08
C GLU A 82 10.44 -4.02 1.24
N ASP A 83 10.09 -2.98 2.01
CA ASP A 83 9.18 -3.13 3.15
C ASP A 83 7.77 -3.46 2.68
N PHE A 84 7.31 -2.85 1.59
CA PHE A 84 6.01 -3.19 1.01
C PHE A 84 5.98 -4.63 0.48
N LEU A 85 7.05 -5.09 -0.17
CA LEU A 85 7.14 -6.48 -0.65
C LEU A 85 7.13 -7.49 0.51
N LYS A 86 7.86 -7.19 1.59
CA LYS A 86 7.85 -7.98 2.81
C LYS A 86 6.46 -8.01 3.44
N LEU A 87 5.81 -6.85 3.54
CA LEU A 87 4.46 -6.71 4.07
C LEU A 87 3.44 -7.56 3.31
N LEU A 88 3.54 -7.61 1.98
CA LEU A 88 2.69 -8.48 1.14
C LEU A 88 2.96 -9.95 1.40
N SER A 89 4.23 -10.34 1.52
CA SER A 89 4.64 -11.74 1.72
C SER A 89 4.20 -12.27 3.10
N ASP A 90 4.31 -11.43 4.14
CA ASP A 90 3.90 -11.75 5.50
C ASP A 90 2.36 -11.82 5.67
N ALA A 91 1.61 -11.36 4.68
CA ALA A 91 0.14 -11.27 4.71
C ALA A 91 -0.56 -12.35 3.88
N ILE A 92 0.18 -13.22 3.18
CA ILE A 92 -0.36 -14.36 2.42
C ILE A 92 -0.83 -15.46 3.38
#